data_AF-A0A4Y7KQE9-F1
#
_entry.id   AF-A0A4Y7KQE9-F1
#
_cell.length_a   1.000
_cell.length_b   1.000
_cell.length_c   1.000
_cell.angle_alpha   90.00
_cell.angle_beta   90.00
_cell.angle_gamma   90.00
#
_symmetry.space_group_name_H-M   'P 1'
#
loop_
_entity.id
_entity.type
_entity.pdbx_description
1 polymer ?
#
loop_
_entity_poly.entity_id
_entity_poly.type
_entity_poly.pdbx_seq_one_letter_code
_entity_poly.pdbx_strand_id
1 'polypeptide(L)'
;MLQCLEWEPSGSFYQPGASTGGNGISSGQNGQGSNRPNYSQDITDPLLPPNPRKAILYHPAVTHFIAVLATIIEDLPPDGILLIYLSASGKRGHGVSSPLSAGAIENASESTVKNFQSHDMASDIQCSSTSISQHNIPTHSYSQRNDNNKHNHPGCLWMGSRGTGGSNCICPSDLIPFTRRPLFLIIDSDSSHSFKTLRGAEMGEPSALLLSPISPSPATTVPFDSSGHSSGNQFTMFLTAPLQAFCRLVGLSGSNIDMAAYNEADKLLTLSLNAWGSTLATSDTLDPVWAQILCDPFLRRILVRFTFCRAVLALYAPTFNKEFVPDCLPHLPDSVLPMTKASQTAILQIAHTFGVANQFRFTEGISAPEDGI
;
A
#
# COMPACT_ATOMS: atom_id res chain seq x y z
N MET A 1 8.64 -0.60 -2.05
CA MET A 1 7.57 0.18 -1.40
C MET A 1 8.15 1.34 -0.57
N LEU A 2 9.09 1.10 0.35
CA LEU A 2 9.60 2.12 1.28
C LEU A 2 10.45 3.24 0.69
N GLN A 3 11.27 2.96 -0.32
CA GLN A 3 12.00 3.98 -1.08
C GLN A 3 11.05 4.98 -1.76
N CYS A 4 9.82 4.56 -2.09
CA CYS A 4 8.81 5.44 -2.68
C CYS A 4 8.15 6.34 -1.64
N LEU A 5 8.35 6.10 -0.33
CA LEU A 5 7.86 6.93 0.77
C LEU A 5 8.88 8.00 1.20
N GLU A 6 10.06 8.06 0.57
CA GLU A 6 11.05 9.12 0.78
C GLU A 6 10.82 10.24 -0.24
N TRP A 7 11.09 11.48 0.15
CA TRP A 7 11.44 12.49 -0.83
C TRP A 7 12.70 11.98 -1.52
N GLU A 8 12.58 11.57 -2.78
CA GLU A 8 13.79 11.33 -3.56
C GLU A 8 14.61 12.64 -3.54
N PRO A 9 15.92 12.59 -3.29
CA PRO A 9 16.81 13.74 -3.49
C PRO A 9 17.00 14.04 -4.99
N SER A 10 16.03 13.69 -5.85
CA SER A 10 16.12 13.87 -7.29
C SER A 10 15.95 15.35 -7.60
N GLY A 11 17.10 16.01 -7.79
CA GLY A 11 17.29 17.37 -8.28
C GLY A 11 16.74 17.64 -9.69
N SER A 12 15.52 17.18 -9.99
CA SER A 12 14.73 17.60 -11.15
C SER A 12 13.99 18.91 -10.92
N PHE A 13 13.84 19.34 -9.67
CA PHE A 13 13.20 20.62 -9.31
C PHE A 13 14.19 21.78 -9.18
N TYR A 14 15.50 21.50 -9.11
CA TYR A 14 16.52 22.54 -9.03
C TYR A 14 17.20 22.74 -10.39
N GLN A 15 16.70 23.70 -11.17
CA GLN A 15 17.58 24.47 -12.05
C GLN A 15 18.15 25.59 -11.20
N PRO A 16 19.46 25.61 -10.86
CA PRO A 16 20.06 26.81 -10.32
C PRO A 16 19.84 27.90 -11.37
N GLY A 17 19.06 28.91 -10.99
CA GLY A 17 18.86 30.09 -11.81
C GLY A 17 20.21 30.58 -12.31
N ALA A 18 20.25 30.91 -13.59
CA ALA A 18 21.38 31.57 -14.22
C ALA A 18 21.72 32.84 -13.42
N SER A 19 22.68 32.74 -12.50
CA SER A 19 23.25 33.89 -11.83
C SER A 19 24.38 34.43 -12.69
N THR A 20 24.04 35.51 -13.38
CA THR A 20 24.88 36.50 -14.01
C THR A 20 26.09 36.89 -13.15
N GLY A 21 27.28 36.83 -13.74
CA GLY A 21 28.40 37.76 -13.54
C GLY A 21 29.13 37.79 -12.18
N GLY A 22 30.45 37.54 -12.21
CA GLY A 22 31.36 38.04 -11.16
C GLY A 22 32.71 37.33 -11.08
N ASN A 23 33.71 37.84 -11.80
CA ASN A 23 35.13 37.51 -11.60
C ASN A 23 35.61 37.85 -10.19
N GLY A 24 36.50 37.03 -9.62
CA GLY A 24 37.27 37.40 -8.43
C GLY A 24 38.29 36.33 -7.99
N ILE A 25 39.57 36.60 -8.25
CA ILE A 25 40.75 35.82 -7.84
C ILE A 25 41.19 36.24 -6.42
N SER A 26 41.56 35.30 -5.52
CA SER A 26 42.86 35.28 -4.80
C SER A 26 42.94 34.38 -3.53
N SER A 27 44.00 33.56 -3.52
CA SER A 27 44.97 33.18 -2.46
C SER A 27 44.61 32.95 -0.97
N GLY A 28 45.12 31.83 -0.41
CA GLY A 28 45.95 31.87 0.83
C GLY A 28 45.63 30.96 2.03
N GLN A 29 46.38 29.84 2.15
CA GLN A 29 46.99 29.18 3.34
C GLN A 29 46.23 28.74 4.63
N ASN A 30 46.45 27.44 4.95
CA ASN A 30 46.80 26.78 6.23
C ASN A 30 45.80 26.60 7.39
N GLY A 31 45.69 25.34 7.88
CA GLY A 31 45.30 25.01 9.27
C GLY A 31 44.69 23.60 9.48
N GLN A 32 45.31 22.79 10.35
CA GLN A 32 44.97 21.41 10.73
C GLN A 32 43.59 21.21 11.39
N GLY A 33 43.04 19.99 11.28
CA GLY A 33 42.11 19.43 12.28
C GLY A 33 40.97 18.60 11.68
N SER A 34 40.99 17.30 11.93
CA SER A 34 40.00 16.32 11.48
C SER A 34 38.58 16.62 11.98
N ASN A 35 37.80 17.35 11.20
CA ASN A 35 36.35 17.22 11.16
C ASN A 35 36.05 16.72 9.74
N ARG A 36 35.68 15.46 9.56
CA ARG A 36 34.98 15.06 8.33
C ARG A 36 33.58 15.66 8.44
N PRO A 37 33.22 16.72 7.72
CA PRO A 37 31.81 17.03 7.54
C PRO A 37 31.29 15.86 6.72
N ASN A 38 30.28 15.16 7.21
CA ASN A 38 29.62 14.13 6.45
C ASN A 38 28.83 14.87 5.34
N TYR A 39 29.50 15.18 4.23
CA TYR A 39 28.96 15.95 3.10
C TYR A 39 27.74 15.28 2.42
N SER A 40 27.29 14.13 2.92
CA SER A 40 26.06 13.45 2.51
C SER A 40 24.80 13.96 3.21
N GLN A 41 24.90 14.83 4.23
CA GLN A 41 23.73 15.40 4.91
C GLN A 41 23.29 16.79 4.41
N ASP A 42 24.14 17.49 3.63
CA ASP A 42 23.85 18.85 3.15
C ASP A 42 23.32 18.92 1.71
N ILE A 43 22.84 17.80 1.14
CA ILE A 43 22.09 17.78 -0.12
C ILE A 43 20.58 17.70 0.17
N THR A 44 20.12 18.41 1.19
CA THR A 44 18.68 18.59 1.39
C THR A 44 18.34 19.95 0.83
N ASP A 45 17.64 20.01 -0.29
CA ASP A 45 17.05 21.25 -0.78
C ASP A 45 16.20 21.84 0.37
N PRO A 46 16.56 23.02 0.91
CA PRO A 46 15.86 23.61 2.06
C PRO A 46 14.41 24.00 1.73
N LEU A 47 14.01 23.96 0.47
CA LEU A 47 12.63 24.15 0.04
C LEU A 47 11.77 22.88 0.18
N LEU A 48 12.38 21.70 0.38
CA LEU A 48 11.64 20.46 0.57
C LEU A 48 11.26 20.26 2.04
N PRO A 49 10.01 19.86 2.32
CA PRO A 49 9.60 19.54 3.68
C PRO A 49 10.39 18.33 4.22
N PRO A 50 10.52 18.20 5.54
CA PRO A 50 11.21 17.05 6.14
C PRO A 50 10.54 15.74 5.72
N ASN A 51 11.34 14.66 5.64
CA ASN A 51 10.79 13.32 5.42
C ASN A 51 9.76 12.98 6.50
N PRO A 52 8.62 12.34 6.13
CA PRO A 52 7.62 11.96 7.10
C PRO A 52 8.20 10.95 8.10
N ARG A 53 7.68 10.96 9.33
CA ARG A 53 7.98 9.90 10.31
C ARG A 53 7.37 8.58 9.82
N LYS A 54 8.15 7.49 9.85
CA LYS A 54 7.75 6.18 9.32
C LYS A 54 7.85 5.11 10.39
N ALA A 55 6.86 4.24 10.43
CA ALA A 55 6.90 2.99 11.17
C ALA A 55 6.53 1.85 10.21
N ILE A 56 7.32 0.78 10.22
CA ILE A 56 7.05 -0.42 9.42
C ILE A 56 6.80 -1.56 10.38
N LEU A 57 5.60 -2.12 10.30
CA LEU A 57 5.20 -3.23 11.14
C LEU A 57 4.96 -4.45 10.27
N TYR A 58 5.83 -5.46 10.40
CA TYR A 58 5.69 -6.73 9.70
C TYR A 58 5.02 -7.75 10.61
N HIS A 59 3.81 -8.16 10.23
CA HIS A 59 2.95 -9.08 10.98
C HIS A 59 2.84 -8.76 12.49
N PRO A 60 2.46 -7.52 12.87
CA PRO A 60 2.35 -7.14 14.27
C PRO A 60 1.16 -7.82 14.95
N ALA A 61 1.20 -7.89 16.29
CA ALA A 61 -0.02 -8.06 17.06
C ALA A 61 -0.91 -6.81 16.89
N VAL A 62 -2.24 -6.97 16.83
CA VAL A 62 -3.19 -5.84 16.69
C VAL A 62 -3.00 -4.85 17.82
N THR A 63 -2.80 -5.30 19.05
CA THR A 63 -2.53 -4.41 20.20
C THR A 63 -1.24 -3.60 20.01
N HIS A 64 -0.20 -4.18 19.44
CA HIS A 64 1.03 -3.46 19.11
C HIS A 64 0.80 -2.44 17.99
N PHE A 65 0.06 -2.80 16.96
CA PHE A 65 -0.33 -1.87 15.88
C PHE A 65 -1.10 -0.66 16.43
N ILE A 66 -2.13 -0.90 17.25
CA ILE A 66 -2.94 0.14 17.88
C ILE A 66 -2.09 1.04 18.79
N ALA A 67 -1.17 0.46 19.58
CA ALA A 67 -0.26 1.24 20.42
C ALA A 67 0.64 2.15 19.58
N VAL A 68 1.22 1.64 18.49
CA VAL A 68 2.05 2.45 17.58
C VAL A 68 1.24 3.58 16.93
N LEU A 69 0.01 3.30 16.48
CA LEU A 69 -0.85 4.35 15.94
C LEU A 69 -1.14 5.45 16.98
N ALA A 70 -1.42 5.06 18.23
CA ALA A 70 -1.69 6.01 19.30
C ALA A 70 -0.48 6.91 19.59
N THR A 71 0.73 6.32 19.63
CA THR A 71 1.97 7.09 19.78
C THR A 71 2.21 8.05 18.63
N ILE A 72 1.97 7.62 17.37
CA ILE A 72 2.16 8.49 16.21
C ILE A 72 1.16 9.65 16.20
N ILE A 73 -0.10 9.41 16.57
CA ILE A 73 -1.13 10.46 16.63
C ILE A 73 -0.81 11.53 17.67
N GLU A 74 -0.30 11.13 18.84
CA GLU A 74 0.06 12.06 19.91
C GLU A 74 1.18 13.00 19.44
N ASP A 75 2.14 12.47 18.69
CA ASP A 75 3.26 13.21 18.11
C ASP A 75 2.92 13.95 16.80
N LEU A 76 1.71 13.76 16.26
CA LEU A 76 1.32 14.33 14.97
C LEU A 76 1.09 15.85 15.12
N PRO A 77 1.70 16.69 14.26
CA PRO A 77 1.43 18.12 14.24
C PRO A 77 -0.07 18.42 14.06
N PRO A 78 -0.57 19.60 14.47
CA PRO A 78 -1.99 19.97 14.33
C PRO A 78 -2.53 19.83 12.90
N ASP A 79 -1.71 20.20 11.90
CA ASP A 79 -2.05 20.11 10.47
C ASP A 79 -1.54 18.82 9.81
N GLY A 80 -1.00 17.89 10.61
CA GLY A 80 -0.44 16.64 10.13
C GLY A 80 -1.51 15.65 9.69
N ILE A 81 -1.18 14.86 8.66
CA ILE A 81 -2.04 13.78 8.15
C ILE A 81 -1.41 12.44 8.51
N LEU A 82 -2.20 11.55 9.12
CA LEU A 82 -1.78 10.17 9.36
C LEU A 82 -2.02 9.35 8.08
N LEU A 83 -0.96 8.86 7.44
CA LEU A 83 -1.05 7.88 6.35
C LEU A 83 -0.91 6.46 6.90
N ILE A 84 -1.91 5.60 6.69
CA ILE A 84 -1.83 4.17 7.02
C ILE A 84 -1.93 3.36 5.74
N TYR A 85 -0.94 2.50 5.49
CA TYR A 85 -0.98 1.51 4.41
C TYR A 85 -1.12 0.11 5.02
N LEU A 86 -2.25 -0.56 4.75
CA LEU A 86 -2.51 -1.93 5.21
C LEU A 86 -2.48 -2.89 4.01
N SER A 87 -1.46 -3.75 3.96
CA SER A 87 -1.40 -4.88 3.02
C SER A 87 -1.61 -6.17 3.78
N ALA A 88 -2.78 -6.79 3.62
CA ALA A 88 -3.16 -7.99 4.34
C ALA A 88 -4.36 -8.67 3.69
N SER A 89 -4.42 -9.99 3.77
CA SER A 89 -5.60 -10.75 3.32
C SER A 89 -6.78 -10.57 4.26
N GLY A 90 -7.98 -10.54 3.70
CA GLY A 90 -9.20 -10.59 4.47
C GLY A 90 -9.33 -11.89 5.27
N LYS A 91 -9.91 -11.80 6.47
CA LYS A 91 -10.24 -12.98 7.27
C LYS A 91 -11.38 -13.74 6.59
N ARG A 92 -11.06 -14.72 5.73
CA ARG A 92 -12.05 -15.66 5.20
C ARG A 92 -12.48 -16.59 6.33
N GLY A 93 -13.72 -16.45 6.79
CA GLY A 93 -14.27 -17.33 7.80
C GLY A 93 -14.59 -18.70 7.20
N HIS A 94 -13.61 -19.60 7.00
CA HIS A 94 -13.91 -21.03 6.83
C HIS A 94 -12.75 -21.94 7.25
N GLY A 95 -13.10 -22.98 8.02
CA GLY A 95 -12.27 -24.17 8.15
C GLY A 95 -12.23 -24.88 6.80
N VAL A 96 -11.15 -24.68 6.08
CA VAL A 96 -10.64 -25.62 5.08
C VAL A 96 -9.15 -25.66 5.37
N SER A 97 -8.70 -26.81 5.86
CA SER A 97 -7.29 -27.17 5.93
C SER A 97 -6.62 -26.85 4.61
N SER A 98 -5.57 -26.04 4.65
CA SER A 98 -4.61 -25.93 3.56
C SER A 98 -4.16 -27.33 3.15
N PRO A 99 -4.15 -27.71 1.86
CA PRO A 99 -3.51 -28.94 1.43
C PRO A 99 -2.00 -28.69 1.43
N LEU A 100 -1.36 -28.92 2.57
CA LEU A 100 0.07 -29.15 2.62
C LEU A 100 0.30 -30.65 2.38
N SER A 101 1.03 -30.94 1.31
CA SER A 101 1.56 -32.25 0.88
C SER A 101 0.56 -33.35 0.51
N ALA A 102 0.16 -33.36 -0.76
CA ALA A 102 -0.09 -34.62 -1.47
C ALA A 102 1.25 -35.16 -1.98
N GLY A 103 1.83 -36.09 -1.22
CA GLY A 103 2.92 -36.97 -1.67
C GLY A 103 2.56 -38.39 -1.28
N ALA A 104 1.92 -39.12 -2.19
CA ALA A 104 1.56 -40.52 -2.01
C ALA A 104 2.79 -41.41 -2.22
N ILE A 105 3.05 -42.33 -1.29
CA ILE A 105 3.58 -43.67 -1.58
C ILE A 105 2.84 -44.66 -0.68
N GLU A 106 2.07 -45.56 -1.32
CA GLU A 106 1.54 -46.78 -0.72
C GLU A 106 2.66 -47.81 -0.54
N ASN A 107 2.67 -48.52 0.59
CA ASN A 107 2.63 -49.99 0.60
C ASN A 107 2.46 -50.54 2.03
N ALA A 108 1.64 -51.58 2.10
CA ALA A 108 1.19 -52.28 3.29
C ALA A 108 2.20 -53.32 3.82
N SER A 109 2.28 -53.49 5.16
CA SER A 109 2.12 -54.78 5.85
C SER A 109 2.52 -54.70 7.35
N GLU A 110 1.60 -55.18 8.20
CA GLU A 110 1.79 -55.94 9.45
C GLU A 110 2.48 -55.34 10.70
N SER A 111 1.64 -55.25 11.74
CA SER A 111 1.84 -55.67 13.15
C SER A 111 3.11 -55.29 13.91
N THR A 112 2.93 -54.68 15.10
CA THR A 112 3.15 -55.34 16.40
C THR A 112 3.39 -54.28 17.49
N VAL A 113 2.62 -54.42 18.57
CA VAL A 113 2.78 -53.77 19.88
C VAL A 113 4.22 -53.86 20.36
N LYS A 114 4.82 -52.75 20.81
CA LYS A 114 5.90 -52.77 21.80
C LYS A 114 6.05 -51.43 22.52
N ASN A 115 5.66 -51.46 23.79
CA ASN A 115 6.14 -50.58 24.85
C ASN A 115 7.66 -50.52 24.84
N PHE A 116 8.23 -49.32 24.95
CA PHE A 116 9.48 -49.14 25.68
C PHE A 116 9.45 -47.80 26.42
N GLN A 117 9.45 -47.91 27.75
CA GLN A 117 9.94 -46.88 28.66
C GLN A 117 11.45 -46.73 28.48
N SER A 118 11.94 -45.49 28.51
CA SER A 118 13.31 -45.19 28.90
C SER A 118 13.36 -43.84 29.63
N HIS A 119 14.12 -43.85 30.71
CA HIS A 119 14.17 -42.91 31.82
C HIS A 119 14.79 -41.54 31.52
N ASP A 120 14.31 -40.56 32.30
CA ASP A 120 14.96 -39.44 32.99
C ASP A 120 16.26 -38.83 32.44
N MET A 121 16.27 -37.49 32.31
CA MET A 121 17.12 -36.61 33.14
C MET A 121 16.59 -35.17 33.12
N ALA A 122 16.47 -34.61 34.32
CA ALA A 122 16.01 -33.26 34.62
C ALA A 122 17.09 -32.19 34.39
N SER A 123 16.65 -30.95 34.14
CA SER A 123 17.27 -29.77 34.74
C SER A 123 16.22 -28.69 35.00
N ASP A 124 15.93 -28.51 36.28
CA ASP A 124 15.16 -27.42 36.87
C ASP A 124 15.85 -26.07 36.66
N ILE A 125 15.07 -25.04 36.34
CA ILE A 125 15.12 -23.76 37.07
C ILE A 125 13.66 -23.26 37.27
N GLN A 126 13.18 -23.37 38.51
CA GLN A 126 11.99 -22.72 39.06
C GLN A 126 12.16 -21.19 39.10
N CYS A 127 11.10 -20.39 39.03
CA CYS A 127 10.44 -19.75 40.19
C CYS A 127 9.53 -18.61 39.65
N SER A 128 8.36 -18.23 40.17
CA SER A 128 7.56 -18.64 41.33
C SER A 128 6.12 -18.15 41.11
N SER A 129 5.13 -19.00 41.38
CA SER A 129 3.73 -18.62 41.56
C SER A 129 3.52 -18.11 42.99
N THR A 130 2.94 -16.91 43.15
CA THR A 130 2.50 -16.40 44.45
C THR A 130 1.06 -16.83 44.72
N SER A 131 0.87 -17.60 45.79
CA SER A 131 -0.41 -17.96 46.38
C SER A 131 -0.95 -16.79 47.21
N ILE A 132 -2.18 -16.36 46.93
CA ILE A 132 -2.95 -15.49 47.82
C ILE A 132 -4.21 -16.26 48.27
N SER A 133 -4.43 -16.20 49.57
CA SER A 133 -5.45 -16.89 50.35
C SER A 133 -6.88 -16.45 50.06
N GLN A 134 -7.80 -17.38 50.32
CA GLN A 134 -9.25 -17.28 50.20
C GLN A 134 -9.86 -16.25 51.16
N HIS A 135 -10.84 -15.47 50.68
CA HIS A 135 -12.06 -15.12 51.44
C HIS A 135 -13.19 -14.68 50.49
N ASN A 136 -14.28 -15.48 50.48
CA ASN A 136 -15.72 -15.25 50.19
C ASN A 136 -16.11 -14.12 49.20
N ILE A 137 -16.94 -14.31 48.16
CA ILE A 137 -18.43 -14.53 48.10
C ILE A 137 -18.79 -14.67 46.57
N PRO A 138 -20.01 -15.06 46.14
CA PRO A 138 -20.60 -16.38 45.99
C PRO A 138 -20.53 -16.95 44.55
N THR A 139 -20.58 -18.27 44.45
CA THR A 139 -20.62 -19.08 43.22
C THR A 139 -21.94 -18.92 42.45
N HIS A 140 -21.90 -18.26 41.29
CA HIS A 140 -22.78 -18.61 40.17
C HIS A 140 -21.98 -19.46 39.19
N SER A 141 -22.30 -20.75 39.17
CA SER A 141 -21.81 -21.76 38.24
C SER A 141 -22.18 -21.37 36.81
N TYR A 142 -21.29 -20.69 36.10
CA TYR A 142 -21.25 -20.82 34.65
C TYR A 142 -20.61 -22.15 34.34
N SER A 143 -21.47 -23.12 34.01
CA SER A 143 -21.11 -24.28 33.21
C SER A 143 -20.10 -23.87 32.14
N GLN A 144 -18.97 -24.56 32.07
CA GLN A 144 -18.11 -24.59 30.89
C GLN A 144 -18.96 -25.07 29.71
N ARG A 145 -19.66 -24.14 29.06
CA ARG A 145 -20.11 -24.32 27.70
C ARG A 145 -18.90 -24.06 26.84
N ASN A 146 -18.59 -25.09 26.07
CA ASN A 146 -17.58 -25.16 25.05
C ASN A 146 -17.95 -24.17 23.92
N ASP A 147 -17.85 -22.87 24.18
CA ASP A 147 -18.18 -21.84 23.21
C ASP A 147 -16.98 -21.66 22.28
N ASN A 148 -16.95 -22.51 21.26
CA ASN A 148 -16.31 -22.23 19.97
C ASN A 148 -16.97 -21.00 19.32
N ASN A 149 -16.88 -19.84 19.95
CA ASN A 149 -17.48 -18.62 19.45
C ASN A 149 -16.59 -18.06 18.33
N LYS A 150 -16.82 -18.58 17.12
CA LYS A 150 -16.39 -17.98 15.85
C LYS A 150 -17.06 -16.61 15.71
N HIS A 151 -16.53 -15.59 16.39
CA HIS A 151 -16.78 -14.21 16.01
C HIS A 151 -16.10 -13.96 14.65
N ASN A 152 -16.78 -14.38 13.60
CA ASN A 152 -16.52 -13.97 12.23
C ASN A 152 -16.96 -12.51 12.15
N HIS A 153 -16.03 -11.58 12.34
CA HIS A 153 -16.25 -10.21 11.90
C HIS A 153 -15.99 -10.19 10.38
N PRO A 154 -17.04 -10.18 9.53
CA PRO A 154 -16.83 -10.08 8.09
C PRO A 154 -16.10 -8.78 7.80
N GLY A 155 -14.99 -8.86 7.07
CA GLY A 155 -14.28 -7.67 6.57
C GLY A 155 -13.08 -7.17 7.39
N CYS A 156 -12.63 -7.92 8.40
CA CYS A 156 -11.37 -7.59 9.09
C CYS A 156 -10.15 -8.16 8.34
N LEU A 157 -9.01 -7.48 8.46
CA LEU A 157 -7.75 -7.91 7.86
C LEU A 157 -6.95 -8.75 8.85
N TRP A 158 -6.39 -9.86 8.40
CA TRP A 158 -5.54 -10.71 9.23
C TRP A 158 -4.13 -10.10 9.34
N MET A 159 -3.62 -9.92 10.56
CA MET A 159 -2.36 -9.20 10.81
C MET A 159 -1.17 -10.11 11.14
N GLY A 160 -1.35 -11.42 11.24
CA GLY A 160 -0.28 -12.30 11.74
C GLY A 160 -0.79 -13.39 12.65
N SER A 161 0.02 -14.43 12.87
CA SER A 161 -0.20 -15.39 13.96
C SER A 161 0.52 -14.99 15.26
N ARG A 162 1.08 -13.76 15.34
CA ARG A 162 1.85 -13.31 16.51
C ARG A 162 0.91 -12.85 17.62
N GLY A 163 0.85 -13.59 18.72
CA GLY A 163 0.06 -13.26 19.91
C GLY A 163 -0.06 -14.44 20.87
N THR A 164 -0.45 -14.17 22.12
CA THR A 164 -0.58 -15.16 23.20
C THR A 164 -2.01 -15.74 23.34
N GLY A 165 -2.88 -15.49 22.35
CA GLY A 165 -4.28 -15.98 22.31
C GLY A 165 -5.22 -14.94 21.69
N GLY A 166 -6.31 -15.38 21.03
CA GLY A 166 -7.32 -14.51 20.39
C GLY A 166 -7.13 -14.29 18.88
N SER A 167 -8.09 -13.60 18.24
CA SER A 167 -8.00 -13.28 16.80
C SER A 167 -7.14 -12.05 16.55
N ASN A 168 -6.03 -12.21 15.84
CA ASN A 168 -5.14 -11.12 15.45
C ASN A 168 -5.59 -10.48 14.12
N CYS A 169 -6.76 -9.84 14.13
CA CYS A 169 -7.32 -9.17 12.95
C CYS A 169 -7.65 -7.71 13.27
N ILE A 170 -7.36 -6.81 12.32
CA ILE A 170 -7.74 -5.41 12.40
C ILE A 170 -9.08 -5.22 11.69
N CYS A 171 -10.06 -4.69 12.40
CA CYS A 171 -11.39 -4.38 11.88
C CYS A 171 -11.52 -2.89 11.55
N PRO A 172 -12.40 -2.49 10.62
CA PRO A 172 -12.63 -1.07 10.33
C PRO A 172 -12.95 -0.27 11.60
N SER A 173 -13.73 -0.82 12.52
CA SER A 173 -14.08 -0.19 13.80
C SER A 173 -12.89 0.17 14.68
N ASP A 174 -11.79 -0.58 14.58
CA ASP A 174 -10.59 -0.35 15.39
C ASP A 174 -9.85 0.92 14.95
N LEU A 175 -10.11 1.41 13.73
CA LEU A 175 -9.53 2.64 13.20
C LEU A 175 -10.36 3.89 13.54
N ILE A 176 -11.62 3.73 13.97
CA ILE A 176 -12.51 4.85 14.30
C ILE A 176 -11.86 5.81 15.32
N PRO A 177 -11.19 5.35 16.40
CA PRO A 177 -10.58 6.27 17.36
C PRO A 177 -9.56 7.24 16.75
N PHE A 178 -8.89 6.81 15.67
CA PHE A 178 -7.83 7.52 14.96
C PHE A 178 -8.37 8.53 13.92
N THR A 179 -9.68 8.50 13.62
CA THR A 179 -10.38 9.50 12.79
C THR A 179 -10.62 10.85 13.49
N ARG A 180 -10.02 11.06 14.67
CA ARG A 180 -9.96 12.37 15.34
C ARG A 180 -8.90 13.30 14.75
N ARG A 181 -8.04 12.76 13.89
CA ARG A 181 -7.04 13.49 13.12
C ARG A 181 -7.28 13.20 11.62
N PRO A 182 -6.82 14.07 10.71
CA PRO A 182 -6.84 13.80 9.29
C PRO A 182 -6.18 12.45 8.97
N LEU A 183 -6.94 11.53 8.38
CA LEU A 183 -6.52 10.16 8.11
C LEU A 183 -6.59 9.86 6.62
N PHE A 184 -5.47 9.44 6.05
CA PHE A 184 -5.39 8.87 4.71
C PHE A 184 -5.09 7.37 4.84
N LEU A 185 -6.05 6.52 4.48
CA LEU A 185 -5.97 5.08 4.56
C LEU A 185 -5.84 4.43 3.18
N ILE A 186 -4.89 3.52 3.01
CA ILE A 186 -4.73 2.70 1.81
C ILE A 186 -4.91 1.24 2.23
N ILE A 187 -5.96 0.59 1.72
CA ILE A 187 -6.25 -0.82 2.00
C ILE A 187 -5.95 -1.65 0.76
N ASP A 188 -4.89 -2.43 0.86
CA ASP A 188 -4.44 -3.38 -0.15
C ASP A 188 -4.82 -4.80 0.26
N SER A 189 -6.05 -5.19 -0.05
CA SER A 189 -6.70 -6.44 0.41
C SER A 189 -7.84 -6.89 -0.50
N ASP A 190 -8.07 -8.19 -0.60
CA ASP A 190 -9.28 -8.77 -1.21
C ASP A 190 -10.58 -8.43 -0.45
N SER A 191 -10.45 -7.92 0.78
CA SER A 191 -11.56 -7.45 1.61
C SER A 191 -11.60 -5.92 1.80
N SER A 192 -10.87 -5.17 0.96
CA SER A 192 -10.73 -3.70 1.06
C SER A 192 -12.06 -2.97 1.17
N HIS A 193 -13.09 -3.40 0.42
CA HIS A 193 -14.43 -2.83 0.41
C HIS A 193 -15.11 -2.79 1.79
N SER A 194 -14.71 -3.64 2.73
CA SER A 194 -15.27 -3.65 4.08
C SER A 194 -14.94 -2.38 4.87
N PHE A 195 -13.84 -1.70 4.51
CA PHE A 195 -13.42 -0.45 5.15
C PHE A 195 -14.24 0.76 4.70
N LYS A 196 -15.12 0.63 3.69
CA LYS A 196 -16.10 1.67 3.34
C LYS A 196 -17.02 2.03 4.52
N THR A 197 -17.21 1.09 5.44
CA THR A 197 -18.00 1.27 6.68
C THR A 197 -17.44 2.34 7.62
N LEU A 198 -16.18 2.76 7.44
CA LEU A 198 -15.61 3.90 8.18
C LEU A 198 -16.31 5.22 7.83
N ARG A 199 -16.82 5.36 6.61
CA ARG A 199 -17.50 6.59 6.19
C ARG A 199 -18.79 6.79 6.97
N GLY A 200 -18.89 7.94 7.63
CA GLY A 200 -20.01 8.29 8.50
C GLY A 200 -19.91 7.71 9.92
N ALA A 201 -18.91 6.88 10.21
CA ALA A 201 -18.57 6.40 11.55
C ALA A 201 -17.39 7.17 12.16
N GLU A 202 -16.84 8.16 11.44
CA GLU A 202 -15.73 9.00 11.88
C GLU A 202 -16.10 9.85 13.11
N MET A 203 -15.14 10.06 14.01
CA MET A 203 -15.34 10.73 15.31
C MET A 203 -14.85 12.19 15.33
N GLY A 204 -14.51 12.76 14.19
CA GLY A 204 -14.11 14.16 14.08
C GLY A 204 -13.80 14.57 12.65
N GLU A 205 -12.75 14.00 12.07
CA GLU A 205 -12.26 14.34 10.75
C GLU A 205 -12.66 13.28 9.71
N PRO A 206 -13.19 13.67 8.55
CA PRO A 206 -13.48 12.73 7.48
C PRO A 206 -12.18 12.13 6.93
N SER A 207 -12.20 10.82 6.68
CA SER A 207 -11.03 10.05 6.23
C SER A 207 -11.03 9.85 4.72
N ALA A 208 -9.85 9.89 4.11
CA ALA A 208 -9.63 9.55 2.71
C ALA A 208 -9.19 8.10 2.60
N LEU A 209 -9.83 7.33 1.74
CA LEU A 209 -9.60 5.91 1.56
C LEU A 209 -9.25 5.63 0.10
N LEU A 210 -8.17 4.89 -0.13
CA LEU A 210 -7.91 4.19 -1.39
C LEU A 210 -8.00 2.69 -1.15
N LEU A 211 -8.84 2.01 -1.92
CA LEU A 211 -9.16 0.60 -1.76
C LEU A 211 -8.69 -0.15 -3.01
N SER A 212 -7.89 -1.19 -2.81
CA SER A 212 -7.51 -2.09 -3.90
C SER A 212 -8.74 -2.76 -4.53
N PRO A 213 -8.62 -3.25 -5.78
CA PRO A 213 -9.68 -4.06 -6.39
C PRO A 213 -10.07 -5.27 -5.53
N ILE A 214 -11.32 -5.70 -5.65
CA ILE A 214 -11.83 -6.88 -4.94
C ILE A 214 -11.25 -8.16 -5.55
N SER A 215 -11.16 -8.18 -6.87
CA SER A 215 -10.64 -9.31 -7.64
C SER A 215 -9.27 -8.95 -8.23
N PRO A 216 -8.25 -9.82 -8.13
CA PRO A 216 -6.95 -9.57 -8.76
C PRO A 216 -7.08 -9.61 -10.28
N SER A 217 -6.32 -8.77 -10.99
CA SER A 217 -6.31 -8.79 -12.47
C SER A 217 -5.85 -10.16 -13.00
N PRO A 218 -6.54 -10.73 -14.01
CA PRO A 218 -6.20 -12.03 -14.59
C PRO A 218 -4.80 -12.09 -15.18
N ALA A 219 -4.21 -10.96 -15.60
CA ALA A 219 -2.82 -10.90 -16.08
C ALA A 219 -1.78 -11.34 -15.02
N THR A 220 -2.15 -11.35 -13.74
CA THR A 220 -1.28 -11.80 -12.63
C THR A 220 -1.23 -13.33 -12.51
N THR A 221 -2.11 -14.06 -13.20
CA THR A 221 -2.23 -15.53 -13.11
C THR A 221 -1.51 -16.29 -14.21
N VAL A 222 -0.97 -15.61 -15.22
CA VAL A 222 -0.12 -16.25 -16.23
C VAL A 222 1.27 -16.44 -15.62
N PRO A 223 1.80 -17.67 -15.50
CA PRO A 223 3.11 -17.89 -14.91
C PRO A 223 4.16 -17.35 -15.88
N PHE A 224 4.66 -16.14 -15.57
CA PHE A 224 5.88 -15.64 -16.18
C PHE A 224 7.03 -16.53 -15.67
N ASP A 225 7.81 -17.10 -16.58
CA ASP A 225 8.87 -18.09 -16.38
C ASP A 225 9.46 -18.15 -14.96
N SER A 226 9.30 -19.32 -14.32
CA SER A 226 10.11 -20.08 -13.33
C SER A 226 11.18 -19.39 -12.45
N SER A 227 11.23 -18.07 -12.36
CA SER A 227 12.09 -17.31 -11.46
C SER A 227 11.19 -16.79 -10.35
N GLY A 228 11.22 -17.50 -9.22
CA GLY A 228 10.33 -17.35 -8.07
C GLY A 228 10.45 -16.03 -7.30
N HIS A 229 10.39 -14.89 -7.98
CA HIS A 229 10.13 -13.62 -7.34
C HIS A 229 8.62 -13.47 -7.21
N SER A 230 8.12 -13.67 -5.99
CA SER A 230 6.74 -13.30 -5.62
C SER A 230 6.57 -11.81 -5.86
N SER A 231 6.18 -11.48 -7.08
CA SER A 231 5.99 -10.12 -7.51
C SER A 231 4.93 -9.48 -6.62
N GLY A 232 5.23 -8.32 -6.03
CA GLY A 232 4.34 -7.65 -5.10
C GLY A 232 2.95 -7.37 -5.68
N ASN A 233 2.01 -6.98 -4.81
CA ASN A 233 0.64 -6.71 -5.21
C ASN A 233 0.59 -5.64 -6.33
N GLN A 234 -0.23 -5.89 -7.36
CA GLN A 234 -0.36 -5.01 -8.53
C GLN A 234 -0.81 -3.60 -8.13
N PHE A 235 -1.77 -3.50 -7.19
CA PHE A 235 -2.24 -2.21 -6.70
C PHE A 235 -1.11 -1.41 -6.04
N THR A 236 -0.32 -2.04 -5.16
CA THR A 236 0.90 -1.43 -4.61
C THR A 236 1.83 -0.94 -5.70
N MET A 237 2.13 -1.77 -6.70
CA MET A 237 3.07 -1.39 -7.77
C MET A 237 2.57 -0.18 -8.54
N PHE A 238 1.28 -0.05 -8.81
CA PHE A 238 0.76 1.15 -9.46
C PHE A 238 0.98 2.42 -8.61
N LEU A 239 0.82 2.33 -7.29
CA LEU A 239 1.04 3.46 -6.39
C LEU A 239 2.53 3.81 -6.24
N THR A 240 3.43 2.84 -6.40
CA THR A 240 4.87 3.03 -6.16
C THR A 240 5.70 3.24 -7.44
N ALA A 241 5.37 2.52 -8.51
CA ALA A 241 6.07 2.44 -9.79
C ALA A 241 5.05 2.26 -10.96
N PRO A 242 4.24 3.29 -11.26
CA PRO A 242 3.08 3.19 -12.14
C PRO A 242 3.38 2.66 -13.55
N LEU A 243 4.45 3.14 -14.21
CA LEU A 243 4.80 2.70 -15.56
C LEU A 243 5.24 1.23 -15.58
N GLN A 244 6.04 0.81 -14.59
CA GLN A 244 6.43 -0.59 -14.44
C GLN A 244 5.21 -1.50 -14.18
N ALA A 245 4.25 -1.03 -13.37
CA ALA A 245 2.99 -1.74 -13.12
C ALA A 245 2.17 -1.89 -14.41
N PHE A 246 2.10 -0.83 -15.23
CA PHE A 246 1.49 -0.87 -16.55
C PHE A 246 2.16 -1.91 -17.45
N CYS A 247 3.49 -1.84 -17.62
CA CYS A 247 4.23 -2.78 -18.45
C CYS A 247 3.98 -4.23 -18.03
N ARG A 248 3.97 -4.50 -16.73
CA ARG A 248 3.70 -5.84 -16.22
C ARG A 248 2.26 -6.29 -16.46
N LEU A 249 1.28 -5.39 -16.34
CA LEU A 249 -0.12 -5.69 -16.63
C LEU A 249 -0.32 -6.13 -18.09
N VAL A 250 0.34 -5.47 -19.04
CA VAL A 250 0.22 -5.78 -20.48
C VAL A 250 1.14 -6.90 -20.97
N GLY A 251 1.88 -7.54 -20.05
CA GLY A 251 2.76 -8.68 -20.35
C GLY A 251 4.15 -8.32 -20.89
N LEU A 252 4.60 -7.07 -20.73
CA LEU A 252 5.95 -6.65 -21.15
C LEU A 252 6.98 -6.97 -20.06
N SER A 253 8.07 -7.61 -20.47
CA SER A 253 9.22 -7.94 -19.63
C SER A 253 10.34 -6.91 -19.79
N GLY A 254 11.13 -6.68 -18.75
CA GLY A 254 12.23 -5.71 -18.76
C GLY A 254 13.27 -5.95 -19.85
N SER A 255 13.45 -7.19 -20.33
CA SER A 255 14.35 -7.52 -21.45
C SER A 255 13.79 -7.15 -22.83
N ASN A 256 12.46 -6.97 -22.93
CA ASN A 256 11.74 -6.82 -24.20
C ASN A 256 11.28 -5.37 -24.43
N ILE A 257 11.56 -4.47 -23.49
CA ILE A 257 11.12 -3.08 -23.55
C ILE A 257 12.24 -2.24 -24.16
N ASP A 258 11.95 -1.58 -25.26
CA ASP A 258 12.82 -0.54 -25.80
C ASP A 258 12.92 0.63 -24.81
N MET A 259 14.15 1.03 -24.50
CA MET A 259 14.42 2.09 -23.53
C MET A 259 13.97 3.46 -24.04
N ALA A 260 13.99 3.71 -25.35
CA ALA A 260 13.47 4.97 -25.89
C ALA A 260 11.95 5.06 -25.72
N ALA A 261 11.22 4.00 -26.09
CA ALA A 261 9.79 3.87 -25.81
C ALA A 261 9.45 4.00 -24.32
N TYR A 262 10.23 3.36 -23.43
CA TYR A 262 10.01 3.50 -21.98
C TYR A 262 10.17 4.94 -21.49
N ASN A 263 11.23 5.63 -21.92
CA ASN A 263 11.46 7.03 -21.55
C ASN A 263 10.40 7.98 -22.13
N GLU A 264 9.87 7.68 -23.32
CA GLU A 264 8.76 8.43 -23.92
C GLU A 264 7.47 8.23 -23.12
N ALA A 265 7.13 6.98 -22.79
CA ALA A 265 5.97 6.66 -21.97
C ALA A 265 6.07 7.26 -20.56
N ASP A 266 7.26 7.34 -19.97
CA ASP A 266 7.50 7.98 -18.68
C ASP A 266 7.24 9.50 -18.72
N LYS A 267 7.63 10.16 -19.81
CA LYS A 267 7.30 11.59 -20.05
C LYS A 267 5.79 11.78 -20.19
N LEU A 268 5.12 10.95 -21.00
CA LEU A 268 3.66 11.00 -21.19
C LEU A 268 2.91 10.77 -19.87
N LEU A 269 3.37 9.80 -19.07
CA LEU A 269 2.83 9.54 -17.75
C LEU A 269 3.03 10.74 -16.83
N THR A 270 4.23 11.32 -16.77
CA THR A 270 4.51 12.51 -15.95
C THR A 270 3.62 13.70 -16.32
N LEU A 271 3.45 13.97 -17.62
CA LEU A 271 2.53 15.00 -18.11
C LEU A 271 1.08 14.73 -17.68
N SER A 272 0.63 13.48 -17.79
CA SER A 272 -0.72 13.07 -17.41
C SER A 272 -0.97 13.20 -15.89
N LEU A 273 -0.02 12.75 -15.07
CA LEU A 273 -0.07 12.87 -13.60
C LEU A 273 -0.14 14.34 -13.16
N ASN A 274 0.64 15.22 -13.80
CA ASN A 274 0.59 16.65 -13.54
C ASN A 274 -0.75 17.27 -13.96
N ALA A 275 -1.27 16.90 -15.13
CA ALA A 275 -2.55 17.37 -15.64
C ALA A 275 -3.72 16.97 -14.72
N TRP A 276 -3.79 15.71 -14.28
CA TRP A 276 -4.78 15.27 -13.30
C TRP A 276 -4.61 15.97 -11.95
N GLY A 277 -3.37 16.13 -11.48
CA GLY A 277 -3.08 16.86 -10.24
C GLY A 277 -3.58 18.32 -10.29
N SER A 278 -3.35 19.02 -11.39
CA SER A 278 -3.87 20.38 -11.59
C SER A 278 -5.39 20.40 -11.71
N THR A 279 -5.97 19.46 -12.47
CA THR A 279 -7.44 19.33 -12.63
C THR A 279 -8.13 19.13 -11.29
N LEU A 280 -7.57 18.30 -10.41
CA LEU A 280 -8.07 18.12 -9.05
C LEU A 280 -7.93 19.40 -8.22
N ALA A 281 -6.76 20.02 -8.23
CA ALA A 281 -6.49 21.23 -7.43
C ALA A 281 -7.37 22.44 -7.81
N THR A 282 -7.84 22.50 -9.06
CA THR A 282 -8.74 23.56 -9.54
C THR A 282 -10.21 23.16 -9.54
N SER A 283 -10.57 21.96 -9.07
CA SER A 283 -11.97 21.50 -9.07
C SER A 283 -12.73 22.10 -7.90
N ASP A 284 -13.87 22.71 -8.21
CA ASP A 284 -14.87 23.22 -7.28
C ASP A 284 -15.68 22.12 -6.57
N THR A 285 -15.77 20.94 -7.18
CA THR A 285 -16.46 19.75 -6.64
C THR A 285 -15.57 18.81 -5.81
N LEU A 286 -14.29 19.17 -5.62
CA LEU A 286 -13.37 18.31 -4.87
C LEU A 286 -13.74 18.30 -3.38
N ASP A 287 -13.87 17.10 -2.81
CA ASP A 287 -14.09 16.94 -1.37
C ASP A 287 -12.91 17.54 -0.56
N PRO A 288 -13.17 18.29 0.53
CA PRO A 288 -12.14 18.93 1.33
C PRO A 288 -11.02 17.98 1.82
N VAL A 289 -11.33 16.70 2.06
CA VAL A 289 -10.32 15.71 2.47
C VAL A 289 -9.26 15.53 1.38
N TRP A 290 -9.69 15.46 0.13
CA TRP A 290 -8.77 15.36 -0.99
C TRP A 290 -8.00 16.66 -1.20
N ALA A 291 -8.64 17.82 -1.00
CA ALA A 291 -7.95 19.11 -1.06
C ALA A 291 -6.80 19.18 -0.04
N GLN A 292 -7.03 18.72 1.19
CA GLN A 292 -5.98 18.64 2.22
C GLN A 292 -4.83 17.70 1.82
N ILE A 293 -5.16 16.54 1.24
CA ILE A 293 -4.16 15.60 0.71
C ILE A 293 -3.32 16.18 -0.43
N LEU A 294 -3.93 16.98 -1.31
CA LEU A 294 -3.24 17.59 -2.45
C LEU A 294 -2.21 18.64 -2.03
N CYS A 295 -2.36 19.25 -0.85
CA CYS A 295 -1.40 20.20 -0.29
C CYS A 295 -0.06 19.53 0.08
N ASP A 296 -0.07 18.24 0.42
CA ASP A 296 1.15 17.47 0.65
C ASP A 296 1.64 16.85 -0.68
N PRO A 297 2.83 17.21 -1.20
CA PRO A 297 3.25 16.73 -2.52
C PRO A 297 3.50 15.22 -2.57
N PHE A 298 3.79 14.57 -1.43
CA PHE A 298 3.97 13.13 -1.33
C PHE A 298 2.61 12.40 -1.38
N LEU A 299 1.62 12.84 -0.61
CA LEU A 299 0.27 12.28 -0.64
C LEU A 299 -0.43 12.59 -1.98
N ARG A 300 -0.24 13.79 -2.53
CA ARG A 300 -0.67 14.16 -3.89
C ARG A 300 -0.14 13.18 -4.93
N ARG A 301 1.15 12.81 -4.85
CA ARG A 301 1.77 11.83 -5.77
C ARG A 301 1.06 10.48 -5.71
N ILE A 302 0.73 9.99 -4.51
CA ILE A 302 -0.04 8.73 -4.36
C ILE A 302 -1.41 8.86 -5.03
N LEU A 303 -2.12 9.97 -4.82
CA LEU A 303 -3.47 10.17 -5.35
C LEU A 303 -3.50 10.23 -6.88
N VAL A 304 -2.55 10.91 -7.52
CA VAL A 304 -2.49 10.95 -9.00
C VAL A 304 -2.04 9.61 -9.58
N ARG A 305 -1.16 8.87 -8.91
CA ARG A 305 -0.80 7.50 -9.31
C ARG A 305 -1.97 6.52 -9.15
N PHE A 306 -2.79 6.69 -8.12
CA PHE A 306 -4.06 5.99 -7.98
C PHE A 306 -5.02 6.33 -9.13
N THR A 307 -5.10 7.59 -9.54
CA THR A 307 -5.92 8.01 -10.69
C THR A 307 -5.47 7.29 -11.97
N PHE A 308 -4.17 7.21 -12.22
CA PHE A 308 -3.60 6.42 -13.31
C PHE A 308 -3.95 4.93 -13.18
N CYS A 309 -3.74 4.32 -12.01
CA CYS A 309 -4.09 2.92 -11.73
C CYS A 309 -5.55 2.62 -12.09
N ARG A 310 -6.46 3.46 -11.61
CA ARG A 310 -7.90 3.32 -11.82
C ARG A 310 -8.28 3.46 -13.29
N ALA A 311 -7.66 4.40 -14.02
CA ALA A 311 -7.89 4.57 -15.45
C ALA A 311 -7.40 3.36 -16.26
N VAL A 312 -6.17 2.90 -16.01
CA VAL A 312 -5.57 1.73 -16.67
C VAL A 312 -6.45 0.49 -16.47
N LEU A 313 -6.80 0.16 -15.22
CA LEU A 313 -7.56 -1.06 -14.90
C LEU A 313 -9.01 -1.01 -15.43
N ALA A 314 -9.63 0.17 -15.47
CA ALA A 314 -10.98 0.32 -16.03
C ALA A 314 -11.03 0.17 -17.56
N LEU A 315 -9.96 0.56 -18.27
CA LEU A 315 -9.89 0.50 -19.73
C LEU A 315 -9.27 -0.82 -20.23
N TYR A 316 -8.50 -1.53 -19.41
CA TYR A 316 -7.88 -2.79 -19.78
C TYR A 316 -8.95 -3.87 -20.05
N ALA A 317 -8.95 -4.42 -21.27
CA ALA A 317 -10.05 -5.26 -21.76
C ALA A 317 -10.33 -6.51 -20.89
N PRO A 318 -9.31 -7.22 -20.36
CA PRO A 318 -9.52 -8.34 -19.44
C PRO A 318 -10.13 -7.96 -18.08
N THR A 319 -10.06 -6.69 -17.68
CA THR A 319 -10.55 -6.19 -16.39
C THR A 319 -11.70 -5.19 -16.55
N PHE A 320 -12.42 -5.20 -17.67
CA PHE A 320 -13.52 -4.27 -17.95
C PHE A 320 -14.75 -4.41 -17.01
N ASN A 321 -14.64 -5.20 -15.94
CA ASN A 321 -15.63 -5.34 -14.89
C ASN A 321 -15.25 -4.49 -13.65
N LYS A 322 -16.25 -3.96 -12.94
CA LYS A 322 -16.07 -3.07 -11.78
C LYS A 322 -15.25 -3.68 -10.65
N GLU A 323 -15.27 -5.00 -10.49
CA GLU A 323 -14.56 -5.72 -9.43
C GLU A 323 -13.02 -5.61 -9.51
N PHE A 324 -12.49 -5.31 -10.70
CA PHE A 324 -11.05 -5.17 -10.96
C PHE A 324 -10.57 -3.72 -10.90
N VAL A 325 -11.48 -2.77 -10.66
CA VAL A 325 -11.16 -1.34 -10.61
C VAL A 325 -11.02 -0.94 -9.15
N PRO A 326 -9.91 -0.27 -8.75
CA PRO A 326 -9.75 0.20 -7.39
C PRO A 326 -10.71 1.35 -7.11
N ASP A 327 -11.11 1.49 -5.85
CA ASP A 327 -12.12 2.43 -5.43
C ASP A 327 -11.57 3.44 -4.42
N CYS A 328 -12.23 4.57 -4.25
CA CYS A 328 -11.84 5.57 -3.27
C CYS A 328 -13.04 6.22 -2.59
N LEU A 329 -12.85 6.65 -1.35
CA LEU A 329 -13.84 7.43 -0.60
C LEU A 329 -13.16 8.62 0.06
N PRO A 330 -13.71 9.85 -0.06
CA PRO A 330 -14.82 10.25 -0.93
C PRO A 330 -14.54 9.98 -2.42
N HIS A 331 -15.58 9.93 -3.26
CA HIS A 331 -15.38 9.77 -4.69
C HIS A 331 -14.61 10.98 -5.25
N LEU A 332 -13.72 10.72 -6.21
CA LEU A 332 -13.02 11.80 -6.92
C LEU A 332 -13.96 12.46 -7.94
N PRO A 333 -13.74 13.75 -8.29
CA PRO A 333 -14.54 14.46 -9.28
C PRO A 333 -14.65 13.76 -10.64
N ASP A 334 -15.76 14.01 -11.34
CA ASP A 334 -16.03 13.44 -12.67
C ASP A 334 -14.94 13.74 -13.69
N SER A 335 -14.25 14.87 -13.53
CA SER A 335 -13.16 15.35 -14.39
C SER A 335 -11.94 14.43 -14.44
N VAL A 336 -11.78 13.52 -13.47
CA VAL A 336 -10.67 12.54 -13.43
C VAL A 336 -11.16 11.08 -13.46
N LEU A 337 -12.40 10.84 -13.87
CA LEU A 337 -12.90 9.49 -14.05
C LEU A 337 -12.21 8.79 -15.23
N PRO A 338 -12.15 7.44 -15.23
CA PRO A 338 -11.51 6.67 -16.30
C PRO A 338 -12.05 6.94 -17.70
N MET A 339 -13.35 7.20 -17.82
CA MET A 339 -14.03 7.37 -19.11
C MET A 339 -13.94 8.80 -19.66
N THR A 340 -13.27 9.73 -18.96
CA THR A 340 -13.05 11.07 -19.51
C THR A 340 -12.12 11.01 -20.71
N LYS A 341 -12.28 11.96 -21.65
CA LYS A 341 -11.40 12.06 -22.82
C LYS A 341 -9.93 12.18 -22.41
N ALA A 342 -9.63 13.01 -21.41
CA ALA A 342 -8.27 13.18 -20.89
C ALA A 342 -7.67 11.86 -20.40
N SER A 343 -8.42 11.10 -19.60
CA SER A 343 -7.93 9.82 -19.07
C SER A 343 -7.70 8.79 -20.17
N GLN A 344 -8.67 8.64 -21.07
CA GLN A 344 -8.57 7.69 -22.17
C GLN A 344 -7.44 8.05 -23.16
N THR A 345 -7.27 9.33 -23.50
CA THR A 345 -6.16 9.79 -24.35
C THR A 345 -4.81 9.50 -23.70
N ALA A 346 -4.65 9.76 -22.40
CA ALA A 346 -3.40 9.45 -21.69
C ALA A 346 -3.05 7.96 -21.75
N ILE A 347 -4.03 7.09 -21.48
CA ILE A 347 -3.80 5.63 -21.53
C ILE A 347 -3.55 5.17 -22.98
N LEU A 348 -4.27 5.71 -23.96
CA LEU A 348 -4.08 5.38 -25.38
C LEU A 348 -2.67 5.74 -25.86
N GLN A 349 -2.17 6.93 -25.53
CA GLN A 349 -0.82 7.37 -25.93
C GLN A 349 0.24 6.44 -25.34
N ILE A 350 0.19 6.17 -24.04
CA ILE A 350 1.13 5.26 -23.37
C ILE A 350 1.04 3.85 -23.97
N ALA A 351 -0.17 3.33 -24.22
CA ALA A 351 -0.35 2.01 -24.82
C ALA A 351 0.14 1.95 -26.27
N HIS A 352 0.02 3.04 -27.03
CA HIS A 352 0.52 3.14 -28.40
C HIS A 352 2.06 3.12 -28.45
N THR A 353 2.73 3.83 -27.53
CA THR A 353 4.20 3.80 -27.39
C THR A 353 4.75 2.38 -27.23
N PHE A 354 3.98 1.47 -26.61
CA PHE A 354 4.36 0.07 -26.46
C PHE A 354 3.71 -0.89 -27.47
N GLY A 355 2.90 -0.40 -28.42
CA GLY A 355 2.20 -1.25 -29.39
C GLY A 355 1.14 -2.18 -28.78
N VAL A 356 0.60 -1.85 -27.61
CA VAL A 356 -0.39 -2.67 -26.85
C VAL A 356 -1.77 -2.02 -26.76
N ALA A 357 -2.05 -1.01 -27.57
CA ALA A 357 -3.33 -0.30 -27.57
C ALA A 357 -4.54 -1.23 -27.79
N ASN A 358 -4.36 -2.33 -28.52
CA ASN A 358 -5.38 -3.36 -28.76
C ASN A 358 -5.81 -4.13 -27.49
N GLN A 359 -5.06 -4.06 -26.39
CA GLN A 359 -5.43 -4.66 -25.10
C GLN A 359 -6.41 -3.78 -24.30
N PHE A 360 -6.72 -2.57 -24.77
CA PHE A 360 -7.56 -1.59 -24.08
C PHE A 360 -8.84 -1.29 -24.87
N ARG A 361 -9.90 -0.90 -24.15
CA ARG A 361 -11.18 -0.48 -24.71
C ARG A 361 -11.37 1.01 -24.52
N PHE A 362 -11.40 1.74 -25.63
CA PHE A 362 -11.64 3.18 -25.65
C PHE A 362 -13.01 3.49 -26.27
N THR A 363 -13.62 4.61 -25.88
CA THR A 363 -14.85 5.11 -26.52
C THR A 363 -14.57 5.64 -27.93
N GLU A 364 -15.55 5.52 -28.83
CA GLU A 364 -15.45 6.01 -30.21
C GLU A 364 -15.08 7.51 -30.24
N GLY A 365 -14.18 7.90 -31.16
CA GLY A 365 -13.72 9.29 -31.33
C GLY A 365 -12.48 9.67 -30.52
N ILE A 366 -11.86 8.71 -29.82
CA ILE A 366 -10.55 8.91 -29.18
C ILE A 366 -9.47 8.36 -30.11
N SER A 367 -8.83 9.26 -30.85
CA SER A 367 -7.64 8.96 -31.65
C SER A 367 -6.38 9.45 -30.92
N ALA A 368 -5.25 8.77 -31.16
CA ALA A 368 -3.95 9.36 -30.86
C ALA A 368 -3.80 10.65 -31.69
N PRO A 369 -3.09 11.68 -31.21
CA PRO A 369 -2.71 12.78 -32.09
C PRO A 369 -1.95 12.18 -33.27
N GLU A 370 -2.39 12.46 -34.50
CA GLU A 370 -1.64 12.07 -35.69
C GLU A 370 -0.29 12.78 -35.62
N ASP A 371 0.80 12.00 -35.60
CA ASP A 371 2.15 12.54 -35.75
C ASP A 371 2.17 13.30 -37.08
N GLY A 372 2.35 14.62 -36.99
CA GLY A 372 2.56 15.46 -38.14
C GLY A 372 3.80 14.99 -38.90
N ILE A 373 3.56 14.47 -40.11
CA ILE A 373 4.56 14.05 -41.10
C ILE A 373 5.59 15.15 -41.34
#